data_AF-A0A9X1BDA5-F1
#
_entry.id   AF-A0A9X1BDA5-F1
#
_cell.length_a   1.000
_cell.length_b   1.000
_cell.length_c   1.000
_cell.angle_alpha   90.00
_cell.angle_beta   90.00
_cell.angle_gamma   90.00
#
_symmetry.space_group_name_H-M   'P 1'
#
loop_
_entity.id
_entity.type
_entity.pdbx_description
1 polymer ?
#
loop_
_entity_poly.entity_id
_entity_poly.type
_entity_poly.pdbx_seq_one_letter_code
_entity_poly.pdbx_strand_id
1 'polypeptide(L)'
;MYDLELQKGVTLGFIFKYNSSKKLFLQKEVYLSKEDTTYEGQQLLDQLATYGKDRAWLKKQSKKVVEQYILGTWFRNGSSRYSLKNLGDMKIEYNKLIEE
;
A
#
# COMPACT_ATOMS: atom_id res chain seq x y z
N MET A 1 -6.30 -4.79 5.04
CA MET A 1 -6.70 -4.46 3.66
C MET A 1 -7.08 -2.99 3.65
N TYR A 2 -6.67 -2.25 2.64
CA TYR A 2 -7.07 -0.87 2.43
C TYR A 2 -7.52 -0.72 0.98
N ASP A 3 -8.70 -0.15 0.78
CA ASP A 3 -9.32 -0.01 -0.52
C ASP A 3 -9.49 1.48 -0.83
N LEU A 4 -9.03 1.89 -2.00
CA LEU A 4 -9.17 3.25 -2.52
C LEU A 4 -10.11 3.23 -3.73
N GLU A 5 -11.29 3.83 -3.59
CA GLU A 5 -12.18 4.05 -4.72
C GLU A 5 -11.56 5.10 -5.65
N LEU A 6 -11.23 4.71 -6.89
CA LEU A 6 -10.70 5.62 -7.92
C LEU A 6 -11.82 6.37 -8.62
N GLN A 7 -12.94 5.68 -8.82
CA GLN A 7 -14.21 6.16 -9.34
C GLN A 7 -15.29 5.12 -8.99
N LYS A 8 -16.56 5.44 -9.24
CA LYS A 8 -17.67 4.53 -8.98
C LYS A 8 -17.44 3.15 -9.62
N GLY A 9 -17.39 2.11 -8.79
CA GLY A 9 -17.21 0.72 -9.23
C GLY A 9 -15.77 0.33 -9.62
N VAL A 10 -14.78 1.17 -9.30
CA VAL A 10 -13.36 0.88 -9.54
C VAL A 10 -12.55 1.14 -8.28
N THR A 11 -11.93 0.08 -7.77
CA THR A 11 -11.22 0.09 -6.49
C THR A 11 -9.77 -0.34 -6.69
N LEU A 12 -8.85 0.41 -6.09
CA LEU A 12 -7.45 0.02 -5.95
C LEU A 12 -7.24 -0.55 -4.54
N GLY A 13 -6.94 -1.84 -4.46
CA GLY A 13 -6.77 -2.57 -3.22
C GLY A 13 -5.29 -2.73 -2.83
N PHE A 14 -5.02 -2.58 -1.53
CA PHE A 14 -3.70 -2.75 -0.94
C PHE A 14 -3.78 -3.73 0.23
N ILE A 15 -3.02 -4.83 0.16
CA ILE A 15 -3.00 -5.83 1.24
C ILE A 15 -1.62 -5.83 1.88
N PHE A 16 -1.62 -5.54 3.18
CA PHE A 16 -0.44 -5.56 4.03
C PHE A 16 -0.51 -6.69 5.04
N LYS A 17 0.63 -7.29 5.35
CA LYS A 17 0.79 -8.33 6.35
C LYS A 17 1.97 -7.98 7.26
N TYR A 18 1.75 -8.10 8.56
CA TYR A 18 2.84 -8.01 9.53
C TYR A 18 3.33 -9.41 9.92
N ASN A 19 4.64 -9.62 9.86
CA ASN A 19 5.33 -10.79 10.37
C ASN A 19 6.09 -10.39 11.64
N SER A 20 5.59 -10.80 12.81
CA SER A 20 6.17 -10.44 14.10
C SER A 20 7.55 -11.05 14.33
N SER A 21 7.77 -12.31 13.95
CA SER A 21 9.06 -12.99 14.11
C SER A 21 10.18 -12.32 13.32
N LYS A 22 9.86 -11.82 12.11
CA LYS A 22 10.80 -11.08 11.26
C LYS A 22 10.76 -9.57 11.48
N LYS A 23 9.83 -9.07 12.30
CA LYS A 23 9.53 -7.64 12.47
C LYS A 23 9.33 -6.94 11.12
N LEU A 24 8.61 -7.59 10.19
CA LEU A 24 8.47 -7.13 8.81
C LEU A 24 7.02 -6.76 8.50
N PHE A 25 6.81 -5.52 8.06
CA PHE A 25 5.55 -5.04 7.52
C PHE A 25 5.59 -5.06 5.99
N LEU A 26 4.96 -6.06 5.39
CA LEU A 26 5.04 -6.35 3.96
C LEU A 26 3.75 -5.95 3.25
N GLN A 27 3.85 -5.22 2.15
CA GLN A 27 2.77 -5.13 1.18
C GLN A 27 2.75 -6.40 0.34
N LYS A 28 1.83 -7.30 0.67
CA LYS A 28 1.71 -8.61 0.03
C LYS A 28 1.15 -8.47 -1.38
N GLU A 29 0.05 -7.73 -1.53
CA GLU A 29 -0.68 -7.64 -2.80
C GLU A 29 -1.09 -6.19 -3.09
N VAL A 30 -1.20 -5.89 -4.38
CA VAL A 30 -1.75 -4.66 -4.94
C VAL A 30 -2.53 -5.02 -6.20
N TYR A 31 -3.79 -4.60 -6.27
CA TYR A 31 -4.70 -5.00 -7.34
C TYR A 31 -5.67 -3.87 -7.67
N LEU A 32 -6.18 -3.84 -8.90
CA LEU A 32 -7.30 -2.99 -9.30
C LEU A 32 -8.51 -3.87 -9.57
N SER A 33 -9.64 -3.58 -8.96
CA SER A 33 -10.91 -4.27 -9.18
C SER A 33 -11.88 -3.37 -9.94
N LYS A 34 -12.51 -3.90 -10.99
CA LYS A 34 -13.53 -3.23 -11.82
C LYS A 34 -14.43 -4.31 -12.43
N GLU A 35 -15.76 -4.11 -12.37
CA GLU A 35 -16.74 -4.97 -13.04
C GLU A 35 -16.47 -6.48 -12.80
N ASP A 36 -16.33 -6.85 -11.52
CA ASP A 36 -16.02 -8.22 -11.06
C ASP A 36 -14.70 -8.82 -11.54
N THR A 37 -13.87 -8.01 -12.22
CA THR A 37 -12.54 -8.39 -12.68
C THR A 37 -11.47 -7.77 -11.78
N THR A 38 -10.44 -8.55 -11.47
CA THR A 38 -9.27 -8.09 -10.71
C THR A 38 -8.04 -8.13 -11.60
N TYR A 39 -7.32 -7.01 -11.64
CA TYR A 39 -6.10 -6.82 -12.41
C TYR A 39 -4.90 -6.68 -11.47
N GLU A 40 -3.82 -7.38 -11.77
CA GLU A 40 -2.57 -7.38 -11.02
C GLU A 40 -1.37 -7.15 -11.96
N GLY A 41 -0.19 -6.91 -11.40
CA GLY A 41 1.05 -6.79 -12.18
C GLY A 41 0.98 -5.70 -13.26
N GLN A 42 1.41 -6.02 -14.48
CA GLN A 42 1.39 -5.07 -15.59
C GLN A 42 -0.04 -4.67 -16.00
N GLN A 43 -1.00 -5.61 -15.96
CA GLN A 43 -2.39 -5.31 -16.31
C GLN A 43 -3.01 -4.27 -15.36
N LEU A 44 -2.64 -4.31 -14.08
CA LEU A 44 -3.00 -3.25 -13.13
C LEU A 44 -2.49 -1.89 -13.61
N LEU A 45 -1.21 -1.79 -13.97
CA LEU A 45 -0.61 -0.53 -14.40
C LEU A 45 -1.27 0.00 -15.69
N ASP A 46 -1.57 -0.89 -16.63
CA ASP A 46 -2.24 -0.53 -17.88
C ASP A 46 -3.64 0.02 -17.60
N GLN A 47 -4.42 -0.64 -16.71
CA GLN A 47 -5.72 -0.14 -16.29
C GLN A 47 -5.62 1.17 -15.51
N LEU A 48 -4.64 1.29 -14.62
CA LEU A 48 -4.42 2.49 -13.82
C LEU A 48 -4.07 3.70 -14.70
N ALA A 49 -3.33 3.48 -15.78
CA ALA A 49 -2.97 4.51 -16.77
C ALA A 49 -4.20 5.10 -17.48
N THR A 50 -5.28 4.32 -17.68
CA THR A 50 -6.55 4.85 -18.24
C THR A 50 -7.18 5.93 -17.36
N TYR A 51 -6.80 6.00 -16.08
CA TYR A 51 -7.22 7.03 -15.12
C TYR A 51 -6.17 8.14 -14.90
N GLY A 52 -5.18 8.24 -15.79
CA GLY A 52 -4.09 9.22 -15.72
C GLY A 52 -3.14 8.99 -14.54
N LYS A 53 -3.02 7.75 -14.06
CA LYS A 53 -2.22 7.39 -12.88
C LYS A 53 -1.12 6.42 -13.28
N ASP A 54 0.12 6.80 -13.00
CA ASP A 54 1.30 6.02 -13.33
C ASP A 54 1.81 5.21 -12.11
N ARG A 55 2.88 4.43 -12.33
CA ARG A 55 3.54 3.67 -11.26
C ARG A 55 4.04 4.58 -10.13
N ALA A 56 4.53 5.78 -10.45
CA ALA A 56 5.01 6.72 -9.45
C ALA A 56 3.87 7.19 -8.52
N TRP A 57 2.67 7.41 -9.07
CA TRP A 57 1.47 7.68 -8.31
C TRP A 57 1.08 6.49 -7.43
N LEU A 58 1.10 5.26 -7.97
CA LEU A 58 0.80 4.04 -7.20
C LEU A 58 1.76 3.85 -6.01
N LYS A 59 3.06 4.13 -6.23
CA LYS A 59 4.08 4.11 -5.18
C LYS A 59 3.79 5.10 -4.07
N LYS A 60 3.41 6.34 -4.43
CA LYS A 60 3.02 7.37 -3.46
C LYS A 60 1.79 6.95 -2.65
N GLN A 61 0.79 6.33 -3.28
CA GLN A 61 -0.38 5.84 -2.55
C GLN A 61 -0.02 4.72 -1.57
N SER A 62 0.76 3.74 -2.01
CA SER A 62 1.18 2.62 -1.16
C SER A 62 1.93 3.11 0.09
N LYS A 63 2.87 4.06 -0.10
CA LYS A 63 3.57 4.71 1.01
C LYS A 63 2.62 5.48 1.92
N LYS A 64 1.70 6.26 1.35
CA LYS A 64 0.71 7.03 2.13
C LYS A 64 -0.11 6.13 3.04
N VAL A 65 -0.57 4.98 2.54
CA VAL A 65 -1.36 4.02 3.34
C VAL A 65 -0.56 3.51 4.54
N VAL A 66 0.68 3.05 4.33
CA VAL A 66 1.50 2.53 5.42
C VAL A 66 1.90 3.64 6.39
N GLU A 67 2.50 4.71 5.87
CA GLU A 67 3.17 5.72 6.67
C GLU A 67 2.18 6.63 7.39
N GLN A 68 1.12 7.08 6.71
CA GLN A 68 0.18 8.04 7.29
C GLN A 68 -1.00 7.35 7.97
N TYR A 69 -1.65 6.41 7.28
CA TYR A 69 -2.92 5.87 7.75
C TYR A 69 -2.73 4.77 8.79
N ILE A 70 -1.78 3.86 8.57
CA ILE A 70 -1.54 2.74 9.49
C ILE A 70 -0.58 3.16 10.60
N LEU A 71 0.69 3.39 10.25
CA LEU A 71 1.74 3.67 11.23
C LEU A 71 1.60 5.06 11.85
N GLY A 72 1.26 6.08 11.06
CA GLY A 72 1.06 7.44 11.56
C GLY A 72 -0.02 7.52 12.63
N THR A 73 -1.13 6.81 12.45
CA THR A 73 -2.20 6.70 13.47
C THR A 73 -1.72 5.98 14.71
N TRP A 74 -1.01 4.85 14.58
CA TRP A 74 -0.47 4.11 15.71
C TRP A 74 0.55 4.91 16.51
N PHE A 75 1.49 5.60 15.85
CA PHE A 75 2.50 6.40 16.54
C PHE A 75 1.90 7.60 17.26
N ARG A 76 0.84 8.20 16.71
CA ARG A 76 0.14 9.32 17.35
C ARG A 76 -0.60 8.89 18.63
N ASN A 77 -1.16 7.69 18.63
CA ASN A 77 -2.02 7.19 19.70
C ASN A 77 -1.29 6.24 20.67
N GLY A 78 -0.02 5.91 20.39
CA GLY A 78 0.80 4.95 21.14
C GLY A 78 1.97 5.59 21.90
N SER A 79 2.91 4.75 22.35
CA SER A 79 4.13 5.20 23.03
C SER A 79 5.05 5.99 22.10
N SER A 80 5.59 7.12 22.56
CA SER A 80 6.47 8.02 21.80
C SER A 80 7.83 7.42 21.41
N ARG A 81 8.13 6.17 21.81
CA ARG A 81 9.38 5.49 21.53
C ARG A 81 9.63 5.27 20.02
N TYR A 82 8.56 5.10 19.24
CA TYR A 82 8.65 4.80 17.80
C TYR A 82 8.01 5.89 16.95
N SER A 83 8.53 6.08 15.75
CA SER A 83 8.01 7.04 14.77
C SER A 83 8.36 6.58 13.35
N LEU A 84 7.86 7.29 12.33
CA LEU A 84 8.28 7.05 10.95
C LEU A 84 9.79 7.26 10.73
N LYS A 85 10.43 8.06 11.59
CA LYS A 85 11.90 8.27 11.57
C LYS A 85 12.65 7.23 12.42
N ASN A 86 11.96 6.49 13.28
CA ASN A 86 12.54 5.48 14.17
C ASN A 86 11.58 4.28 14.29
N LEU A 87 11.71 3.32 13.37
CA LEU A 87 10.92 2.09 13.37
C LEU A 87 11.48 1.02 14.31
N GLY A 88 12.59 1.31 15.02
CA GLY A 88 13.37 0.29 15.72
C GLY A 88 13.87 -0.78 14.75
N ASP A 89 13.65 -2.04 15.09
CA ASP A 89 14.03 -3.18 14.24
C ASP A 89 13.00 -3.48 13.13
N MET A 90 11.87 -2.78 13.10
CA MET A 90 10.82 -3.06 12.12
C MET A 90 11.23 -2.56 10.73
N LYS A 91 10.97 -3.39 9.71
CA LYS A 91 11.18 -3.04 8.30
C LYS A 91 9.85 -2.94 7.57
N ILE A 92 9.82 -2.11 6.54
CA ILE A 92 8.69 -1.99 5.61
C ILE A 92 9.18 -2.44 4.23
N GLU A 93 8.47 -3.39 3.63
CA GLU A 93 8.75 -3.84 2.26
C GLU A 93 7.48 -3.68 1.42
N TYR A 94 7.60 -3.01 0.28
CA TYR A 94 6.51 -2.81 -0.65
C TYR A 94 6.48 -3.93 -1.70
N ASN A 95 5.34 -4.09 -2.38
CA ASN A 95 5.20 -5.11 -3.43
C ASN A 95 6.19 -4.80 -4.56
N LYS A 96 6.77 -5.84 -5.18
CA LYS A 96 7.78 -5.69 -6.24
C LYS A 96 7.33 -4.77 -7.37
N LEU A 97 6.06 -4.83 -7.78
CA LEU A 97 5.48 -3.96 -8.80
C LEU A 97 5.67 -2.45 -8.53
N ILE A 98 5.79 -2.08 -7.25
CA ILE A 98 5.93 -0.70 -6.79
C ILE A 98 7.41 -0.29 -6.66
N GLU A 99 8.31 -1.27 -6.47
CA GLU A 99 9.74 -1.02 -6.31
C GLU A 99 10.55 -1.10 -7.61
N GLU A 100 10.06 -1.80 -8.63
CA GLU A 100 10.59 -1.76 -10.00
C GLU A 100 10.50 -0.35 -10.63
#